data_AF-A0A2E8W927-F1
#
_entry.id   AF-A0A2E8W927-F1
#
_cell.length_a   1.000
_cell.length_b   1.000
_cell.length_c   1.000
_cell.angle_alpha   90.00
_cell.angle_beta   90.00
_cell.angle_gamma   90.00
#
_symmetry.space_group_name_H-M   'P 1'
#
loop_
_entity.id
_entity.type
_entity.pdbx_description
1 polymer ?
#
loop_
_entity_poly.entity_id
_entity_poly.type
_entity_poly.pdbx_seq_one_letter_code
_entity_poly.pdbx_strand_id
1 'polypeptide(L)'
;MEGVGVHEVVIESPDAMQDLADLDGEHVGRVFLACQARVRDLVKDRRLRLLLVFKNHGVEAGSTTPHSHTQIIGLPVTPITLWRELNASRA
;
A
#
# COMPACT_ATOMS: atom_id res chain seq x y z
N MET A 1 -16.97 -0.94 -17.43
CA MET A 1 -15.53 -0.69 -17.28
C MET A 1 -14.90 -1.99 -16.82
N GLU A 2 -13.85 -2.44 -17.48
CA GLU A 2 -13.08 -3.59 -16.99
C GLU A 2 -12.35 -3.18 -15.71
N GLY A 3 -12.38 -4.04 -14.67
CA GLY A 3 -11.73 -3.81 -13.38
C GLY A 3 -10.22 -3.97 -13.44
N VAL A 4 -9.57 -3.28 -14.39
CA VAL A 4 -8.12 -3.33 -14.59
C VAL A 4 -7.44 -2.61 -13.42
N GLY A 5 -6.52 -3.30 -12.77
CA GLY A 5 -5.77 -2.78 -11.63
C GLY A 5 -4.95 -3.88 -10.99
N VAL A 6 -4.34 -3.57 -9.85
CA VAL A 6 -3.69 -4.56 -8.99
C VAL A 6 -4.14 -4.36 -7.55
N HIS A 7 -4.21 -5.46 -6.80
CA HIS A 7 -4.43 -5.45 -5.37
C HIS A 7 -3.58 -6.55 -4.76
N GLU A 8 -2.54 -6.15 -4.05
CA GLU A 8 -1.52 -7.04 -3.49
C GLU A 8 -1.41 -6.85 -1.99
N VAL A 9 -0.92 -7.89 -1.31
CA VAL A 9 -0.69 -7.92 0.13
C VAL A 9 0.79 -8.15 0.39
N VAL A 10 1.37 -7.35 1.27
CA VAL A 10 2.72 -7.52 1.81
C VAL A 10 2.57 -8.05 3.24
N ILE A 11 2.96 -9.29 3.45
CA ILE A 11 2.99 -9.91 4.78
C ILE A 11 4.21 -9.36 5.52
N GLU A 12 4.00 -8.79 6.70
CA GLU A 12 5.02 -8.00 7.39
C GLU A 12 5.89 -8.83 8.31
N SER A 13 5.35 -9.87 8.94
CA SER A 13 6.07 -10.77 9.84
C SER A 13 5.70 -12.23 9.57
N PRO A 14 6.62 -13.19 9.76
CA PRO A 14 6.26 -14.60 9.84
C PRO A 14 5.49 -14.94 11.13
N ASP A 15 5.62 -14.14 12.19
CA ASP A 15 4.85 -14.31 13.42
C ASP A 15 3.48 -13.64 13.27
N ALA A 16 2.42 -14.42 13.50
CA ALA A 16 1.04 -13.97 13.37
C ALA A 16 0.57 -13.06 14.52
N MET A 17 1.31 -13.02 15.63
CA MET A 17 0.97 -12.24 16.82
C MET A 17 1.68 -10.89 16.88
N GLN A 18 2.61 -10.61 15.96
CA GLN A 18 3.32 -9.34 15.92
C GLN A 18 2.64 -8.38 14.95
N ASP A 19 2.40 -7.17 15.43
CA ASP A 19 2.05 -6.03 14.61
C ASP A 19 3.28 -5.29 14.12
N LEU A 20 3.12 -4.45 13.11
CA LEU A 20 4.21 -3.61 12.57
C LEU A 20 4.93 -2.80 13.66
N ALA A 21 4.20 -2.37 14.70
CA ALA A 21 4.71 -1.59 15.81
C ALA A 21 5.58 -2.41 16.80
N ASP A 22 5.47 -3.74 16.78
CA ASP A 22 6.27 -4.65 17.62
C ASP A 22 7.61 -5.02 16.98
N LEU A 23 7.77 -4.74 15.68
CA LEU A 23 8.96 -5.08 14.91
C LEU A 23 10.08 -4.08 15.16
N ASP A 24 11.33 -4.56 15.13
CA ASP A 24 12.49 -3.67 15.22
C ASP A 24 12.60 -2.75 13.98
N GLY A 25 13.36 -1.66 14.12
CA GLY A 25 13.49 -0.66 13.06
C GLY A 25 14.11 -1.21 11.77
N GLU A 26 14.99 -2.20 11.84
CA GLU A 26 15.58 -2.83 10.65
C GLU A 26 14.52 -3.64 9.89
N HIS A 27 13.69 -4.37 10.61
CA HIS A 27 12.61 -5.16 10.06
C HIS A 27 11.52 -4.29 9.45
N VAL A 28 11.11 -3.23 10.14
CA VAL A 28 10.22 -2.21 9.56
C VAL A 28 10.83 -1.63 8.28
N GLY A 29 12.14 -1.34 8.29
CA GLY A 29 12.88 -0.93 7.09
C GLY A 29 12.77 -1.95 5.94
N ARG A 30 12.87 -3.25 6.23
CA ARG A 30 12.69 -4.32 5.22
C ARG A 30 11.26 -4.34 4.65
N VAL A 31 10.23 -4.11 5.46
CA VAL A 31 8.83 -4.00 4.98
C VAL A 31 8.69 -2.83 4.00
N PHE A 32 9.25 -1.66 4.32
CA PHE A 32 9.23 -0.51 3.40
C PHE A 32 10.04 -0.77 2.12
N LEU A 33 11.18 -1.44 2.21
CA LEU A 33 11.98 -1.83 1.04
C LEU A 33 11.22 -2.81 0.14
N ALA A 34 10.49 -3.76 0.71
CA ALA A 34 9.63 -4.67 -0.05
C ALA A 34 8.52 -3.91 -0.79
N CYS A 35 7.83 -2.98 -0.10
CA CYS A 35 6.83 -2.11 -0.73
C CYS A 35 7.44 -1.26 -1.86
N GLN A 36 8.60 -0.64 -1.62
CA GLN A 36 9.30 0.17 -2.61
C GLN A 36 9.69 -0.65 -3.84
N ALA A 37 10.26 -1.85 -3.65
CA ALA A 37 10.63 -2.74 -4.73
C ALA A 37 9.42 -3.09 -5.59
N ARG A 38 8.28 -3.38 -4.95
CA ARG A 38 7.05 -3.71 -5.66
C ARG A 38 6.45 -2.52 -6.40
N VAL A 39 6.39 -1.34 -5.77
CA VAL A 39 5.94 -0.10 -6.41
C VAL A 39 6.79 0.22 -7.65
N ARG A 40 8.12 0.10 -7.56
CA ARG A 40 9.02 0.32 -8.72
C ARG A 40 8.74 -0.62 -9.88
N ASP A 41 8.34 -1.87 -9.60
CA ASP A 41 7.93 -2.79 -10.65
C ASP A 41 6.59 -2.41 -11.26
N LEU A 42 5.59 -2.11 -10.42
CA LEU A 42 4.24 -1.74 -10.86
C LEU A 42 4.20 -0.43 -11.65
N VAL A 43 5.10 0.52 -11.39
CA VAL A 43 5.24 1.77 -12.18
C VAL A 43 5.52 1.50 -13.66
N LYS A 44 6.08 0.33 -14.01
CA LYS A 44 6.31 -0.04 -15.41
C LYS A 44 5.02 -0.32 -16.17
N ASP A 45 3.92 -0.63 -15.47
CA ASP A 45 2.61 -0.80 -16.07
C ASP A 45 1.95 0.58 -16.31
N ARG A 46 2.03 1.04 -17.57
CA ARG A 46 1.48 2.34 -18.01
C ARG A 46 -0.04 2.45 -17.88
N ARG A 47 -0.76 1.35 -17.63
CA ARG A 47 -2.21 1.39 -17.37
C ARG A 47 -2.51 1.97 -16.00
N LEU A 48 -1.59 1.87 -15.04
CA LEU A 48 -1.76 2.35 -13.68
C LEU A 48 -1.43 3.85 -13.59
N ARG A 49 -2.39 4.63 -13.09
CA ARG A 49 -2.25 6.09 -12.87
C ARG A 49 -2.06 6.46 -11.40
N LEU A 50 -2.33 5.51 -10.52
CA LEU A 50 -2.16 5.65 -9.08
C LEU A 50 -1.66 4.32 -8.51
N LEU A 51 -0.70 4.40 -7.59
CA LEU A 51 -0.33 3.33 -6.69
C LEU A 51 -0.51 3.85 -5.26
N LEU A 52 -1.27 3.12 -4.45
CA LEU A 52 -1.51 3.40 -3.04
C LEU A 52 -0.91 2.27 -2.22
N VAL A 53 -0.02 2.62 -1.30
CA VAL A 53 0.47 1.73 -0.25
C VAL A 53 -0.20 2.16 1.05
N PHE A 54 -0.93 1.27 1.70
CA PHE A 54 -1.66 1.59 2.92
C PHE A 54 -1.75 0.39 3.84
N LYS A 55 -2.00 0.65 5.13
CA LYS A 55 -2.17 -0.36 6.17
C LYS A 55 -3.42 -0.03 6.99
N ASN A 56 -4.23 -1.05 7.22
CA ASN A 56 -5.30 -1.02 8.21
C ASN A 56 -4.87 -1.89 9.39
N HIS A 57 -4.98 -1.38 10.62
CA HIS A 57 -4.69 -2.13 11.83
C HIS A 57 -5.92 -2.09 12.75
N GLY A 58 -6.38 -3.28 13.17
CA GLY A 58 -7.61 -3.44 13.93
C GLY A 58 -8.88 -3.50 13.05
N VAL A 59 -9.91 -4.15 13.59
CA VAL A 59 -11.20 -4.36 12.90
C VAL A 59 -11.92 -3.03 12.63
N GLU A 60 -11.83 -2.09 13.56
CA GLU A 60 -12.45 -0.76 13.43
C GLU A 60 -11.84 0.07 12.28
N ALA A 61 -10.59 -0.20 11.92
CA ALA A 61 -9.92 0.39 10.76
C ALA A 61 -10.20 -0.37 9.45
N GLY A 62 -11.07 -1.40 9.47
CA GLY A 62 -11.39 -2.21 8.31
C GLY A 62 -10.41 -3.35 8.01
N SER A 63 -9.57 -3.75 8.97
CA SER A 63 -8.79 -4.99 8.84
C SER A 63 -9.69 -6.20 9.03
N THR A 64 -9.70 -7.11 8.04
CA THR A 64 -10.46 -8.38 8.12
C THR A 64 -9.60 -9.55 8.57
N THR A 65 -8.26 -9.40 8.56
CA THR A 65 -7.31 -10.45 8.89
C THR A 65 -6.44 -10.00 10.07
N PRO A 66 -6.34 -10.78 11.16
CA PRO A 66 -5.52 -10.41 12.32
C PRO A 66 -4.01 -10.33 12.02
N HIS A 67 -3.51 -11.18 11.12
CA HIS A 67 -2.09 -11.22 10.77
C HIS A 67 -1.64 -9.89 10.17
N SER A 68 -0.52 -9.34 10.66
CA SER A 68 -0.06 -8.01 10.25
C SER A 68 0.35 -7.96 8.78
N HIS A 69 -0.30 -7.06 8.03
CA HIS A 69 -0.07 -6.89 6.61
C HIS A 69 -0.24 -5.43 6.16
N THR A 70 0.43 -5.10 5.06
CA THR A 70 0.29 -3.87 4.28
C THR A 70 -0.32 -4.21 2.93
N GLN A 71 -1.05 -3.29 2.32
CA GLN A 71 -1.69 -3.49 1.02
C GLN A 71 -1.15 -2.51 -0.01
N ILE A 72 -1.06 -2.96 -1.25
CA ILE A 72 -0.72 -2.14 -2.42
C ILE A 72 -1.88 -2.24 -3.42
N ILE A 73 -2.50 -1.11 -3.74
CA ILE A 73 -3.54 -1.02 -4.78
C ILE A 73 -3.04 -0.15 -5.92
N GLY A 74 -3.23 -0.63 -7.15
CA GLY A 74 -3.00 0.12 -8.37
C GLY A 74 -4.29 0.35 -9.14
N LEU A 75 -4.56 1.61 -9.47
CA LEU A 75 -5.78 2.02 -10.18
C LEU A 75 -5.45 2.68 -11.53
N PRO A 76 -6.30 2.51 -12.56
CA PRO A 76 -6.12 3.12 -13.87
C PRO A 76 -6.61 4.57 -13.92
N VAL A 77 -6.95 5.16 -12.77
CA VAL A 77 -7.49 6.51 -12.63
C VAL A 77 -6.83 7.24 -11.47
N THR A 78 -6.74 8.57 -11.58
CA THR A 78 -6.36 9.44 -10.46
C THR A 78 -7.63 9.94 -9.78
N PRO A 79 -7.86 9.65 -8.48
CA PRO A 79 -9.00 10.17 -7.73
C PRO A 79 -9.04 11.69 -7.72
N ILE A 80 -10.25 12.26 -7.72
CA ILE A 80 -10.44 13.72 -7.80
C ILE A 80 -9.87 14.46 -6.59
N THR A 81 -9.89 13.84 -5.41
CA THR A 81 -9.29 14.39 -4.18
C THR A 81 -7.79 14.56 -4.34
N LEU A 82 -7.08 13.51 -4.77
CA LEU A 82 -5.65 13.56 -5.03
C LEU A 82 -5.29 14.56 -6.14
N TRP A 83 -6.08 14.62 -7.22
CA TRP A 83 -5.85 15.60 -8.28
C TRP A 83 -5.96 17.05 -7.75
N ARG A 84 -6.93 17.33 -6.88
CA ARG A 84 -7.10 18.65 -6.25
C ARG A 84 -5.92 18.98 -5.34
N GLU A 85 -5.48 18.04 -4.51
CA GLU A 85 -4.32 18.21 -3.63
C GLU A 85 -3.05 18.52 -4.43
N LEU A 86 -2.76 17.73 -5.47
CA LEU A 86 -1.59 17.94 -6.33
C LEU A 86 -1.58 19.30 -7.02
N ASN A 87 -2.73 19.81 -7.44
CA ASN A 87 -2.83 21.13 -8.03
C ASN A 87 -2.67 22.25 -7.00
N ALA A 88 -3.23 22.08 -5.81
CA ALA A 88 -3.10 23.05 -4.72
C ALA A 88 -1.65 23.18 -4.23
N SER A 89 -0.91 22.07 -4.13
CA SER A 89 0.50 22.08 -3.69
C SER A 89 1.50 22.63 -4.72
N ARG A 90 1.06 22.89 -5.97
CA ARG A 90 1.90 23.45 -7.04
C ARG A 90 1.78 24.98 -7.18
N ALA A 91 0.78 25.58 -6.54
CA ALA A 91 0.57 27.03 -6.50
C ALA A 91 1.43 27.67 -5.40
#